data_AF-A0A9W4R8B9-F1
#
_entry.id   AF-A0A9W4R8B9-F1
#
_cell.length_a   1.000
_cell.length_b   1.000
_cell.length_c   1.000
_cell.angle_alpha   90.00
_cell.angle_beta   90.00
_cell.angle_gamma   90.00
#
_symmetry.space_group_name_H-M   'P 1'
#
loop_
_entity.id
_entity.type
_entity.pdbx_description
1 polymer ?
#
loop_
_entity_poly.entity_id
_entity_poly.type
_entity_poly.pdbx_seq_one_letter_code
_entity_poly.pdbx_strand_id
1 'polypeptide(L)' 'MMPRLVIRNEDDLNAALDRAISLAGHKESGEVERELAEINAAVKVYEESLAVITASGRGPGSSDDVPRGDGSE' A
#
# COMPACT_ATOMS: atom_id res chain seq x y z
N MET A 1 21.66 0.14 -13.55
CA MET A 1 20.74 0.07 -12.39
C MET A 1 19.61 1.04 -12.66
N MET A 2 18.37 0.56 -12.81
CA MET A 2 17.22 1.45 -12.86
C MET A 2 16.88 1.92 -11.45
N PRO A 3 16.44 3.19 -11.27
CA PRO A 3 16.05 3.70 -9.97
C PRO A 3 14.84 2.92 -9.42
N ARG A 4 14.86 2.55 -8.14
CA ARG A 4 13.70 1.94 -7.47
C ARG A 4 12.51 2.88 -7.62
N LEU A 5 11.43 2.39 -8.23
CA LEU A 5 10.15 3.10 -8.25
C LEU A 5 9.59 3.12 -6.82
N VAL A 6 9.25 4.31 -6.34
CA VAL A 6 8.66 4.52 -5.01
C VAL A 6 7.45 5.41 -5.18
N ILE A 7 6.27 4.88 -4.86
CA ILE A 7 5.00 5.60 -4.92
C ILE A 7 4.75 6.22 -3.53
N ARG A 8 4.62 7.56 -3.49
CA ARG A 8 4.43 8.29 -2.22
C ARG A 8 3.09 8.98 -2.10
N ASN A 9 2.40 9.15 -3.22
CA ASN A 9 1.12 9.85 -3.32
C ASN A 9 0.30 9.27 -4.49
N GLU A 10 -0.92 9.77 -4.65
CA GLU A 10 -1.84 9.33 -5.68
C GLU A 10 -1.38 9.73 -7.10
N ASP A 11 -0.66 10.85 -7.25
CA ASP A 11 -0.08 11.26 -8.54
C ASP A 11 1.02 10.30 -9.00
N ASP A 12 1.89 9.86 -8.09
CA ASP A 12 2.94 8.86 -8.35
C ASP A 12 2.31 7.51 -8.72
N LEU A 13 1.20 7.14 -8.07
CA LEU A 13 0.44 5.93 -8.38
C LEU A 13 -0.14 6.00 -9.79
N ASN A 14 -0.79 7.12 -10.13
CA ASN A 14 -1.34 7.34 -11.46
C ASN A 14 -0.27 7.31 -12.55
N ALA A 15 0.88 7.95 -12.31
CA ALA A 15 2.02 7.92 -13.23
C ALA A 15 2.60 6.51 -13.43
N ALA A 16 2.66 5.71 -12.36
CA ALA A 16 3.11 4.32 -12.43
C ALA A 16 2.14 3.43 -13.24
N LEU A 17 0.83 3.63 -13.05
CA LEU A 17 -0.21 2.90 -13.78
C LEU A 17 -0.23 3.30 -15.27
N ASP A 18 -0.13 4.59 -15.58
CA ASP A 18 -0.05 5.08 -16.97
C ASP A 18 1.16 4.50 -17.71
N ARG A 19 2.29 4.40 -17.00
CA ARG A 19 3.49 3.74 -17.51
C ARG A 19 3.29 2.23 -17.74
N ALA A 20 2.60 1.54 -16.83
CA ALA A 20 2.26 0.12 -17.03
C ALA A 20 1.34 -0.11 -18.23
N ILE A 21 0.35 0.78 -18.45
CA ILE A 21 -0.54 0.73 -19.61
C ILE A 21 0.24 0.96 -20.90
N SER A 22 1.15 1.93 -20.90
CA SER A 22 2.04 2.20 -22.03
C SER A 22 2.90 0.98 -22.35
N LEU A 23 3.49 0.35 -21.32
CA LEU A 23 4.31 -0.86 -21.44
C LEU A 23 3.52 -2.07 -21.98
N ALA A 24 2.26 -2.23 -21.59
CA ALA A 24 1.39 -3.30 -22.08
C ALA A 24 1.10 -3.20 -23.59
N GLY A 25 1.22 -2.01 -24.19
CA GLY A 25 1.11 -1.80 -25.63
C GLY A 25 2.39 -2.12 -26.42
N HIS A 26 3.52 -2.35 -25.74
CA HIS A 26 4.79 -2.68 -26.37
C HIS A 26 5.00 -4.20 -26.49
N LYS A 27 5.84 -4.61 -27.44
CA LYS A 27 6.16 -6.01 -27.68
C LYS A 27 6.85 -6.59 -26.44
N GLU A 28 6.28 -7.66 -25.88
CA GLU A 28 6.81 -8.34 -24.70
C GLU A 28 8.30 -8.62 -24.87
N SER A 29 9.09 -8.04 -23.97
CA SER A 29 10.53 -8.16 -23.89
C SER A 29 10.87 -8.30 -22.41
N GLY A 30 11.94 -9.03 -22.06
CA GLY A 30 12.28 -9.27 -20.65
C GLY A 30 12.51 -7.99 -19.84
N GLU A 31 12.85 -6.88 -20.49
CA GLU A 31 12.92 -5.55 -19.87
C GLU A 31 11.53 -5.01 -19.51
N VAL A 32 10.54 -5.17 -20.39
CA VAL A 32 9.15 -4.78 -20.16
C VAL A 32 8.53 -5.59 -19.01
N GLU A 33 8.73 -6.90 -19.00
CA GLU A 33 8.25 -7.76 -17.90
C GLU A 33 8.88 -7.37 -16.56
N ARG A 34 10.18 -7.09 -16.55
CA ARG A 34 10.89 -6.65 -15.36
C ARG A 34 10.35 -5.31 -14.84
N GLU A 35 10.12 -4.37 -15.75
CA GLU A 35 9.61 -3.06 -15.39
C GLU A 35 8.16 -3.11 -14.88
N LEU A 36 7.31 -3.92 -15.50
CA LEU A 36 5.96 -4.21 -15.00
C LEU A 36 5.98 -4.85 -13.60
N ALA A 37 6.92 -5.76 -13.35
CA ALA A 37 7.10 -6.37 -12.03
C ALA A 37 7.53 -5.34 -10.97
N GLU A 38 8.41 -4.40 -11.33
CA GLU A 38 8.81 -3.30 -10.44
C GLU A 38 7.65 -2.34 -10.16
N ILE A 39 6.84 -2.01 -11.17
CA ILE A 39 5.63 -1.20 -11.00
C ILE A 39 4.65 -1.88 -10.05
N ASN A 40 4.36 -3.16 -10.28
CA ASN A 40 3.44 -3.93 -9.45
C ASN A 40 3.93 -4.04 -7.98
N ALA A 41 5.24 -4.22 -7.78
CA ALA A 41 5.82 -4.23 -6.44
C ALA A 41 5.67 -2.88 -5.72
N ALA A 42 5.88 -1.77 -6.42
CA ALA A 42 5.73 -0.43 -5.85
C ALA A 42 4.27 -0.12 -5.48
N VAL A 43 3.32 -0.52 -6.33
CA VAL A 43 1.87 -0.35 -6.08
C VAL A 43 1.47 -1.10 -4.81
N LYS A 44 1.87 -2.37 -4.67
CA LYS A 44 1.56 -3.16 -3.47
C LYS A 44 2.07 -2.52 -2.19
N VAL A 45 3.31 -2.02 -2.18
CA VAL A 45 3.89 -1.36 -0.99
C VAL A 45 3.11 -0.09 -0.62
N TYR A 46 2.63 0.65 -1.62
CA TYR A 46 1.79 1.83 -1.39
C TYR A 46 0.42 1.44 -0.82
N GLU A 47 -0.24 0.43 -1.38
CA GLU A 47 -1.51 -0.10 -0.87
C GLU A 47 -1.38 -0.64 0.56
N GLU A 48 -0.31 -1.38 0.87
CA GLU A 48 0.00 -1.86 2.22
C GLU A 48 0.20 -0.69 3.18
N SER A 49 0.90 0.37 2.76
CA SER A 49 1.09 1.58 3.57
C SER A 49 -0.24 2.28 3.87
N LEU A 50 -1.13 2.38 2.88
CA LEU A 50 -2.48 2.93 3.05
C LEU A 50 -3.33 2.05 3.98
N ALA A 51 -3.23 0.72 3.85
CA ALA A 51 -3.91 -0.22 4.72
C ALA A 51 -3.43 -0.08 6.18
N VAL A 52 -2.14 0.11 6.42
CA VAL A 52 -1.57 0.38 7.75
C VAL A 52 -2.08 1.71 8.32
N ILE A 53 -2.13 2.78 7.51
CA ILE A 53 -2.67 4.09 7.93
C ILE A 53 -4.16 3.96 8.29
N THR A 54 -4.93 3.27 7.45
CA THR A 54 -6.38 3.05 7.65
C THR A 54 -6.65 2.18 8.87
N ALA A 55 -5.88 1.11 9.08
CA ALA A 55 -5.98 0.24 10.25
C ALA A 55 -5.58 0.98 11.53
N SER A 56 -4.56 1.85 11.47
CA SER A 56 -4.11 2.64 12.62
C SER A 56 -5.08 3.77 12.98
N GLY A 57 -5.90 4.26 12.03
CA GLY A 57 -7.01 5.18 12.29
C GLY A 57 -8.19 4.55 13.05
N ARG A 58 -8.26 3.22 13.10
CA ARG A 58 -9.14 2.45 13.99
C ARG A 58 -8.30 1.93 15.15
N GLY A 59 -7.95 2.82 16.07
CA GLY A 59 -7.50 2.40 17.39
C GLY A 59 -8.54 1.44 18.00
N PRO A 60 -8.13 0.32 18.60
CA PRO A 60 -9.04 -0.50 19.37
C PRO A 60 -9.54 0.35 20.54
N GLY A 61 -10.75 0.88 20.42
CA GLY A 61 -11.60 1.23 21.57
C GLY A 61 -12.04 -0.04 22.32
N SER A 62 -11.11 -0.98 22.52
CA SER A 62 -11.32 -2.18 23.28
C SER A 62 -11.17 -1.80 24.75
N SER A 63 -12.33 -1.52 25.34
CA SER A 63 -12.67 -1.93 26.69
C SER A 63 -11.60 -1.62 27.74
N ASP A 64 -11.65 -0.41 28.29
CA ASP A 64 -11.42 -0.28 29.73
C ASP A 64 -12.61 -0.98 30.41
N ASP A 65 -12.51 -2.32 30.46
CA ASP A 65 -13.27 -3.16 31.36
C ASP A 65 -12.84 -2.74 32.77
N VAL A 66 -13.57 -1.79 33.35
CA VAL A 66 -13.43 -1.43 34.75
C VAL A 66 -14.24 -2.46 35.51
N PRO A 67 -13.63 -3.46 36.20
CA PRO A 67 -14.39 -4.26 37.14
C PRO A 67 -14.76 -3.30 38.27
N ARG A 68 -16.00 -2.82 38.27
CA ARG A 68 -16.57 -2.14 39.43
C ARG A 68 -16.72 -3.20 40.51
N GLY A 69 -15.64 -3.42 41.23
CA GLY A 69 -15.70 -4.02 42.55
C GLY A 69 -16.54 -3.10 43.41
N ASP A 70 -17.78 -3.50 43.63
CA ASP A 70 -18.57 -3.01 44.75
C ASP A 70 -18.81 -4.23 45.65
N GLY A 71 -17.81 -4.50 46.48
CA GLY A 71 -18.08 -5.12 47.76
C GLY A 71 -18.59 -4.04 48.70
N SER A 72 -19.76 -4.25 49.26
CA SER A 72 -20.26 -3.69 50.52
C SER A 72 -21.46 -4.58 50.90
N GLU A 73 -21.22 -5.58 51.75
CA GLU A 73 -21.64 -5.61 53.16
C GLU A 73 -23.12 -5.97 53.36
#